data_AF-A0A7S4SWK1-F1
#
_entry.id   AF-A0A7S4SWK1-F1
#
_cell.length_a   1.000
_cell.length_b   1.000
_cell.length_c   1.000
_cell.angle_alpha   90.00
_cell.angle_beta   90.00
_cell.angle_gamma   90.00
#
_symmetry.space_group_name_H-M   'P 1'
#
loop_
_entity.id
_entity.type
_entity.pdbx_description
1 polymer ?
#
loop_
_entity_poly.entity_id
_entity_poly.type
_entity_poly.pdbx_seq_one_letter_code
_entity_poly.pdbx_strand_id
1 'polypeptide(L)'
;ARQHKLRSVQNMSINKLRFDSVGLLGRNKEIETLRVCFKRMMQQDHQKTEVVMMSGYSGTGKSALASEIKNMVNSVKKGRGAFVTGKYDQYHSGEPLSAISEAFGE
;
A
#
# COMPACT_ATOMS: atom_id res chain seq x y z
N ALA A 1 -35.79 -9.40 19.96
CA ALA A 1 -34.77 -8.67 20.74
C ALA A 1 -33.32 -8.84 20.24
N ARG A 2 -32.90 -10.02 19.72
CA ARG A 2 -31.50 -10.29 19.34
C ARG A 2 -31.06 -9.71 17.97
N GLN A 3 -31.99 -9.50 17.04
CA GLN A 3 -31.66 -9.00 15.69
C GLN A 3 -31.44 -7.48 15.59
N HIS A 4 -31.94 -6.70 16.56
CA HIS A 4 -31.76 -5.24 16.55
C HIS A 4 -30.34 -4.81 16.96
N LYS A 5 -29.60 -5.68 17.67
CA LYS A 5 -28.24 -5.41 18.17
C LYS A 5 -27.14 -5.68 17.15
N LEU A 6 -27.39 -6.56 16.17
CA LEU A 6 -26.43 -6.91 15.11
C LEU A 6 -26.32 -5.83 14.01
N ARG A 7 -27.41 -5.10 13.72
CA ARG A 7 -27.38 -3.97 12.77
C ARG A 7 -26.56 -2.77 13.28
N SER A 8 -26.43 -2.61 14.59
CA SER A 8 -25.66 -1.52 15.20
C SER A 8 -24.15 -1.66 15.01
N VAL A 9 -23.64 -2.87 14.80
CA VAL A 9 -22.20 -3.12 14.68
C VAL A 9 -21.71 -2.88 13.25
N GLN A 10 -22.56 -3.15 12.24
CA GLN A 10 -22.25 -2.85 10.83
C GLN A 10 -22.20 -1.34 10.52
N ASN A 11 -22.79 -0.49 11.36
CA ASN A 11 -22.75 0.97 11.25
C ASN A 11 -21.57 1.63 11.99
N MET A 12 -20.61 0.85 12.51
CA MET A 12 -19.33 1.36 13.00
C MET A 12 -18.29 1.51 11.88
N SER A 13 -18.71 1.93 10.68
CA SER A 13 -17.73 2.45 9.73
C SER A 13 -17.12 3.73 10.33
N ILE A 14 -15.83 3.88 10.12
CA ILE A 14 -14.92 4.94 10.61
C ILE A 14 -15.41 6.39 10.31
N ASN A 15 -16.54 6.54 9.63
CA ASN A 15 -17.15 7.80 9.18
C ASN A 15 -17.98 8.55 10.24
N LYS A 16 -17.67 8.43 11.53
CA LYS A 16 -18.32 9.26 12.56
C LYS A 16 -17.71 10.65 12.71
N LEU A 17 -16.49 10.85 12.22
CA LEU A 17 -15.74 12.09 12.46
C LEU A 17 -15.78 13.10 11.30
N ARG A 18 -16.56 12.87 10.23
CA ARG A 18 -16.64 13.74 9.04
C ARG A 18 -15.28 14.18 8.49
N PHE A 19 -14.26 13.34 8.67
CA PHE A 19 -13.03 13.49 7.92
C PHE A 19 -13.28 12.84 6.57
N ASP A 20 -13.40 13.64 5.49
CA ASP A 20 -13.12 13.12 4.15
C ASP A 20 -11.82 12.34 4.25
N SER A 21 -11.81 11.07 3.83
CA SER A 21 -10.73 10.12 4.08
C SER A 21 -9.36 10.80 4.03
N VAL A 22 -8.85 11.17 5.20
CA VAL A 22 -7.61 11.94 5.28
C VAL A 22 -6.54 10.93 4.91
N GLY A 23 -5.89 11.16 3.76
CA GLY A 23 -4.82 10.31 3.27
C GLY A 23 -3.63 10.29 4.23
N LEU A 24 -2.47 9.85 3.74
CA LEU A 24 -1.28 9.81 4.57
C LEU A 24 -0.81 11.23 4.96
N LEU A 25 -0.78 11.53 6.25
CA LEU A 25 -0.30 12.82 6.78
C LEU A 25 1.11 12.71 7.37
N GLY A 26 1.87 13.81 7.29
CA GLY A 26 3.15 14.00 8.00
C GLY A 26 4.37 13.25 7.44
N ARG A 27 4.19 12.45 6.38
CA ARG A 27 5.25 11.62 5.75
C ARG A 27 5.86 12.23 4.50
N ASN A 28 5.86 13.57 4.40
CA ASN A 28 6.27 14.27 3.17
C ASN A 28 7.70 13.92 2.74
N LYS A 29 8.62 13.74 3.70
CA LYS A 29 10.02 13.40 3.41
C LYS A 29 10.14 12.00 2.81
N GLU A 30 9.42 11.04 3.37
CA GLU A 30 9.43 9.66 2.89
C GLU A 30 8.71 9.52 1.54
N ILE A 31 7.60 10.24 1.34
CA ILE A 31 6.90 10.31 0.04
C ILE A 31 7.84 10.88 -1.03
N GLU A 32 8.57 11.96 -0.73
CA GLU A 32 9.51 12.51 -1.70
C GLU A 32 10.66 11.55 -1.99
N THR A 33 11.14 10.80 -0.99
CA THR A 33 12.14 9.74 -1.20
C THR A 33 11.62 8.68 -2.16
N LEU A 34 10.40 8.17 -1.96
CA LEU A 34 9.75 7.21 -2.88
C LEU A 34 9.60 7.79 -4.29
N ARG A 35 9.24 9.07 -4.39
CA ARG A 35 9.08 9.76 -5.68
C ARG A 35 10.41 9.89 -6.42
N VAL A 36 11.50 10.21 -5.72
CA VAL A 36 12.84 10.28 -6.32
C VAL A 36 13.27 8.90 -6.83
N CYS A 37 13.10 7.84 -6.03
CA CYS A 37 13.37 6.47 -6.47
C CYS A 37 12.56 6.10 -7.72
N PHE A 38 11.25 6.38 -7.70
CA PHE A 38 10.37 6.10 -8.84
C PHE A 38 10.79 6.86 -10.11
N LYS A 39 11.15 8.14 -9.98
CA LYS A 39 11.66 8.94 -11.10
C LYS A 39 12.94 8.35 -11.70
N ARG A 40 13.88 7.91 -10.85
CA ARG A 40 15.11 7.25 -11.32
C ARG A 40 14.82 5.96 -12.08
N MET A 41 13.92 5.11 -11.57
CA MET A 41 13.48 3.89 -12.26
C MET A 41 12.82 4.15 -13.62
N MET A 42 12.18 5.32 -13.78
CA MET A 42 11.47 5.67 -15.02
C MET A 42 12.36 6.33 -16.09
N GLN A 43 13.60 6.69 -15.75
CA GLN A 43 14.55 7.23 -16.73
C GLN A 43 15.04 6.10 -17.64
N GLN A 44 14.82 6.26 -18.94
CA GLN A 44 15.06 5.25 -20.00
C GLN A 44 16.52 4.75 -20.07
N ASP A 45 17.46 5.54 -19.55
CA ASP A 45 18.90 5.24 -19.62
C ASP A 45 19.33 4.10 -18.67
N HIS A 46 18.50 3.78 -17.67
CA HIS A 46 18.82 2.81 -16.64
C HIS A 46 17.63 1.89 -16.36
N GLN A 47 17.60 0.73 -17.02
CA GLN A 47 16.70 -0.41 -16.74
C GLN A 47 17.05 -1.06 -15.38
N LYS A 48 17.13 -0.26 -14.31
CA LYS A 48 17.53 -0.70 -12.97
C LYS A 48 16.30 -0.93 -12.12
N THR A 49 16.19 -2.14 -11.59
CA THR A 49 15.27 -2.46 -10.50
C THR A 49 15.77 -1.79 -9.23
N GLU A 50 14.95 -0.92 -8.61
CA GLU A 50 15.22 -0.38 -7.28
C GLU A 50 14.37 -1.10 -6.23
N VAL A 51 14.95 -1.30 -5.05
CA VAL A 51 14.26 -1.89 -3.88
C VAL A 51 14.24 -0.85 -2.77
N VAL A 52 13.07 -0.65 -2.16
CA VAL A 52 12.91 0.25 -1.02
C VAL A 52 12.48 -0.56 0.20
N MET A 53 13.22 -0.42 1.30
CA MET A 53 12.89 -1.04 2.58
C MET A 53 12.32 0.00 3.54
N MET A 54 11.19 -0.33 4.16
CA MET A 54 10.49 0.54 5.11
C MET A 54 10.46 -0.12 6.48
N SER A 55 11.20 0.43 7.44
CA SER A 55 11.27 -0.09 8.81
C SER A 55 10.57 0.84 9.81
N GLY A 56 10.25 0.31 10.98
CA GLY A 56 9.63 1.06 12.08
C GLY A 56 8.53 0.28 12.80
N TYR A 57 8.06 0.82 13.94
CA TYR A 57 7.07 0.18 14.80
C TYR A 57 5.76 -0.18 14.09
N SER A 58 5.08 -1.21 14.59
CA SER A 58 3.74 -1.59 14.09
C SER A 58 2.75 -0.42 14.22
N GLY A 59 1.80 -0.32 13.30
CA GLY A 59 0.77 0.74 13.31
C GLY A 59 1.24 2.15 12.89
N THR A 60 2.52 2.36 12.60
CA THR A 60 3.06 3.69 12.22
C THR A 60 2.73 4.15 10.79
N GLY A 61 1.90 3.41 10.05
CA GLY A 61 1.49 3.78 8.68
C GLY A 61 2.44 3.34 7.57
N LYS A 62 3.31 2.35 7.79
CA LYS A 62 4.23 1.82 6.75
C LYS A 62 3.49 1.33 5.50
N SER A 63 2.45 0.51 5.66
CA SER A 63 1.64 0.01 4.54
C SER A 63 0.88 1.13 3.83
N ALA A 64 0.42 2.16 4.58
CA ALA A 64 -0.21 3.34 4.00
C ALA A 64 0.78 4.14 3.13
N LEU A 65 2.02 4.32 3.60
CA LEU A 65 3.09 4.95 2.83
C LEU A 65 3.49 4.14 1.59
N ALA A 66 3.52 2.81 1.67
CA ALA A 66 3.75 1.97 0.49
C ALA A 66 2.63 2.12 -0.56
N SER A 67 1.38 2.30 -0.12
CA SER A 67 0.23 2.50 -1.00
C SER A 67 0.31 3.79 -1.83
N GLU A 68 1.11 4.78 -1.44
CA GLU A 68 1.33 6.00 -2.26
C GLU A 68 2.02 5.68 -3.59
N ILE A 69 2.76 4.57 -3.68
CA ILE A 69 3.37 4.12 -4.94
C ILE A 69 2.31 3.85 -5.99
N LYS A 70 1.13 3.34 -5.61
CA LYS A 70 0.00 3.12 -6.53
C LYS A 70 -0.41 4.41 -7.24
N ASN A 71 -0.42 5.53 -6.51
CA ASN A 71 -0.75 6.85 -7.08
C ASN A 71 0.31 7.28 -8.12
N MET A 72 1.59 6.99 -7.86
CA MET A 72 2.69 7.28 -8.78
C MET A 72 2.61 6.39 -10.04
N VAL A 73 2.35 5.09 -9.89
CA VAL A 73 2.16 4.16 -11.01
C VAL A 73 0.97 4.59 -11.89
N ASN A 74 -0.15 4.98 -11.27
CA ASN A 74 -1.32 5.49 -12.00
C ASN A 74 -1.08 6.81 -12.75
N SER A 75 -0.06 7.58 -12.35
CA SER A 75 0.31 8.82 -13.03
C SER A 75 1.08 8.61 -14.33
N VAL A 76 1.62 7.39 -14.54
CA VAL A 76 2.23 7.00 -15.82
C VAL A 76 1.13 6.91 -16.88
N LYS A 77 1.44 7.29 -18.14
CA LYS A 77 0.47 7.29 -19.27
C LYS A 77 -0.46 6.08 -19.20
N LYS A 78 -1.78 6.33 -19.26
CA LYS A 78 -2.85 5.32 -19.15
C LYS A 78 -2.45 4.02 -19.87
N GLY A 79 -2.29 2.95 -19.10
CA GLY A 79 -2.02 1.59 -19.59
C GLY A 79 -0.56 1.13 -19.60
N ARG A 80 0.39 1.84 -18.97
CA ARG A 80 1.82 1.47 -18.96
C ARG A 80 2.44 1.16 -17.59
N GLY A 81 1.64 0.74 -16.62
CA GLY A 81 2.16 0.35 -15.31
C GLY A 81 1.24 -0.62 -14.58
N ALA A 82 1.83 -1.59 -13.88
CA ALA A 82 1.13 -2.50 -13.00
C ALA A 82 1.60 -2.26 -11.56
N PHE A 83 0.66 -2.26 -10.62
CA PHE A 83 0.95 -2.24 -9.19
C PHE A 83 0.42 -3.53 -8.58
N VAL A 84 1.35 -4.32 -8.06
CA VAL A 84 1.08 -5.62 -7.43
C VAL A 84 1.45 -5.56 -5.96
N THR A 85 0.68 -6.24 -5.11
CA THR A 85 0.91 -6.26 -3.66
C THR A 85 0.61 -7.64 -3.12
N GLY A 86 1.50 -8.15 -2.27
CA GLY A 86 1.21 -9.34 -1.48
C GLY A 86 1.79 -9.20 -0.09
N LYS A 87 1.21 -9.93 0.85
CA LYS A 87 1.56 -9.89 2.26
C LYS A 87 2.35 -11.14 2.61
N TYR A 88 3.60 -10.95 3.00
CA TYR A 88 4.34 -12.02 3.65
C TYR A 88 3.78 -12.29 5.05
N ASP A 89 3.41 -13.54 5.31
CA ASP A 89 3.02 -14.02 6.62
C ASP A 89 4.04 -15.03 7.14
N GLN A 90 4.84 -14.60 8.12
CA GLN A 90 5.88 -15.42 8.75
C GLN A 90 5.35 -16.70 9.40
N TYR A 91 4.06 -16.77 9.74
CA TYR A 91 3.44 -17.96 10.34
C TYR A 91 2.95 -18.97 9.29
N HIS A 92 2.87 -18.58 8.02
CA HIS A 92 2.54 -19.45 6.89
C HIS A 92 3.83 -19.97 6.23
N SER A 93 4.69 -20.63 7.02
CA SER A 93 6.00 -21.12 6.57
C SER A 93 5.93 -22.31 5.58
N GLY A 94 4.74 -22.81 5.27
CA GLY A 94 4.53 -23.95 4.38
C GLY A 94 4.58 -23.61 2.89
N GLU A 95 4.54 -22.33 2.52
CA GLU A 95 4.43 -21.90 1.12
C GLU A 95 5.48 -20.84 0.78
N PRO A 96 6.63 -21.25 0.22
CA PRO A 96 7.63 -20.32 -0.29
C PRO A 96 7.01 -19.40 -1.34
N LEU A 97 7.38 -18.11 -1.31
CA LEU A 97 6.93 -17.11 -2.28
C LEU A 97 5.41 -16.84 -2.26
N SER A 98 4.69 -17.23 -1.22
CA SER A 98 3.25 -16.95 -1.05
C SER A 98 2.89 -15.47 -1.26
N ALA A 99 3.72 -14.55 -0.75
CA ALA A 99 3.56 -13.12 -0.97
C ALA A 99 3.70 -12.69 -2.45
N ILE A 100 4.51 -13.42 -3.23
CA ILE A 100 4.64 -13.18 -4.67
C ILE A 100 3.42 -13.76 -5.39
N SER A 101 3.00 -14.99 -5.06
CA SER A 101 1.78 -15.62 -5.57
C SER A 101 0.57 -14.70 -5.40
N GLU A 102 0.33 -14.22 -4.16
CA GLU A 102 -0.73 -13.29 -3.83
C GLU A 102 -0.64 -11.99 -4.66
N ALA A 103 0.57 -11.49 -4.88
CA ALA A 103 0.78 -10.27 -5.66
C ALA A 103 0.39 -10.42 -7.14
N PHE A 104 0.51 -11.63 -7.70
CA PHE A 104 0.14 -11.93 -9.09
C PHE A 104 -1.25 -12.56 -9.23
N GLY A 105 -1.94 -12.85 -8.13
CA GLY A 105 -3.29 -13.42 -8.11
C GLY A 105 -3.34 -14.94 -8.32
N GLU A 106 -2.24 -15.63 -8.00
CA GLU A 106 -2.17 -17.10 -7.91
C GLU A 106 -2.52 -17.59 -6.50
#